data_AF-A0A947LYC0-F1
#
_entry.id   AF-A0A947LYC0-F1
#
_cell.length_a   1.000
_cell.length_b   1.000
_cell.length_c   1.000
_cell.angle_alpha   90.00
_cell.angle_beta   90.00
_cell.angle_gamma   90.00
#
_symmetry.space_group_name_H-M   'P 1'
#
loop_
_entity.id
_entity.type
_entity.pdbx_description
1 polymer ?
#
loop_
_entity_poly.entity_id
_entity_poly.type
_entity_poly.pdbx_seq_one_letter_code
_entity_poly.pdbx_strand_id
1 'polypeptide(L)'
;NANGSFVFVTRLDSGVAYAVTVKTQPSGQRCTVTQGTGTVTANVSDVQVRCENLAAATFTVGGSVSGLAGTVVLQNNGGDDLSVASNGGFTFGSALAGGAAYAVTVKTQPGGQTCAVRNGSGTVASANVGSVEVTCATALVLPQGDWKQERCSPIGPGQWGRTLWRIAKQSETRATVGLGVATYTDANCTAAGPIIGGQGSDGGTFNFDRTASTATLSAYFGSWAQITGLTSRTVWARKGQYLCVLGDQNPSLFPSAAAVETSANVSIQNKACYTQN
;
A
#
# COMPACT_ATOMS: atom_id res chain seq x y z
N ASN A 1 -30.42 5.77 39.65
CA ASN A 1 -30.72 4.80 38.58
C ASN A 1 -30.21 3.44 38.99
N ALA A 2 -31.04 2.71 39.72
CA ALA A 2 -30.78 1.33 40.14
C ALA A 2 -32.11 0.58 40.11
N ASN A 3 -32.05 -0.74 40.05
CA ASN A 3 -33.25 -1.57 40.18
C ASN A 3 -33.92 -1.27 41.52
N GLY A 4 -35.24 -1.12 41.52
CA GLY A 4 -35.98 -0.79 42.73
C GLY A 4 -37.47 -0.61 42.48
N SER A 5 -38.23 -0.54 43.57
CA SER A 5 -39.65 -0.22 43.53
C SER A 5 -39.86 1.25 43.17
N PHE A 6 -40.93 1.53 42.43
CA PHE A 6 -41.40 2.88 42.13
C PHE A 6 -42.87 3.02 42.56
N VAL A 7 -43.29 4.26 42.86
CA VAL A 7 -44.68 4.60 43.16
C VAL A 7 -44.99 5.92 42.46
N PHE A 8 -46.10 5.98 41.72
CA PHE A 8 -46.60 7.24 41.17
C PHE A 8 -47.25 8.06 42.29
N VAL A 9 -46.92 9.34 42.39
CA VAL A 9 -47.49 10.26 43.39
C VAL A 9 -48.95 10.59 43.12
N THR A 10 -49.37 10.56 41.86
CA THR A 10 -50.77 10.77 41.46
C THR A 10 -51.59 9.54 41.82
N ARG A 11 -52.65 9.74 42.61
CA ARG A 11 -53.63 8.71 42.94
C ARG A 11 -54.71 8.65 41.87
N LEU A 12 -55.23 7.45 41.65
CA LEU A 12 -56.35 7.18 40.75
C LEU A 12 -57.51 6.61 41.58
N ASP A 13 -58.72 7.04 41.27
CA ASP A 13 -59.92 6.53 41.93
C ASP A 13 -60.23 5.09 41.48
N SER A 14 -60.96 4.36 42.33
CA SER A 14 -61.43 3.02 41.99
C SER A 14 -62.32 3.06 40.74
N GLY A 15 -62.12 2.11 39.83
CA GLY A 15 -62.81 2.02 38.54
C GLY A 15 -62.11 2.75 37.39
N VAL A 16 -61.04 3.53 37.67
CA VAL A 16 -60.27 4.22 36.63
C VAL A 16 -59.25 3.28 36.00
N ALA A 17 -59.14 3.32 34.67
CA ALA A 17 -58.12 2.58 33.94
C ALA A 17 -56.74 3.25 34.05
N TYR A 18 -55.68 2.46 34.18
CA TYR A 18 -54.30 2.93 34.15
C TYR A 18 -53.52 2.29 33.00
N ALA A 19 -52.51 3.03 32.53
CA ALA A 19 -51.53 2.55 31.56
C ALA A 19 -50.14 3.11 31.91
N VAL A 20 -49.20 2.22 32.21
CA VAL A 20 -47.79 2.52 32.49
C VAL A 20 -46.98 2.21 31.25
N THR A 21 -46.35 3.23 30.70
CA THR A 21 -45.52 3.13 29.49
C THR A 21 -44.14 3.72 29.73
N VAL A 22 -43.15 3.25 28.97
CA VAL A 22 -41.83 3.87 28.96
C VAL A 22 -41.88 5.12 28.09
N LYS A 23 -41.81 6.29 28.73
CA LYS A 23 -41.85 7.58 28.01
C LYS A 23 -40.60 7.81 27.15
N THR A 24 -39.43 7.39 27.64
CA THR A 24 -38.16 7.56 26.93
C THR A 24 -37.28 6.36 27.25
N GLN A 25 -36.81 5.67 26.21
CA GLN A 25 -35.89 4.55 26.39
C GLN A 25 -34.50 5.06 26.78
N PRO A 26 -33.78 4.39 27.70
CA PRO A 26 -32.38 4.70 27.97
C PRO A 26 -31.51 4.43 26.74
N SER A 27 -30.42 5.19 26.58
CA SER A 27 -29.46 4.93 25.51
C SER A 27 -28.82 3.54 25.66
N GLY A 28 -28.81 2.77 24.58
CA GLY A 28 -28.24 1.42 24.57
C GLY A 28 -29.09 0.33 25.26
N GLN A 29 -30.32 0.65 25.67
CA GLN A 29 -31.23 -0.31 26.30
C GLN A 29 -32.62 -0.28 25.67
N ARG A 30 -33.33 -1.40 25.84
CA ARG A 30 -34.77 -1.50 25.60
C ARG A 30 -35.45 -1.91 26.89
N CYS A 31 -36.32 -1.06 27.40
CA CYS A 31 -37.18 -1.36 28.55
C CYS A 31 -38.59 -1.74 28.08
N THR A 32 -39.13 -2.81 28.66
CA THR A 32 -40.50 -3.27 28.43
C THR A 32 -41.25 -3.28 29.76
N VAL A 33 -42.50 -2.80 29.73
CA VAL A 33 -43.41 -2.86 30.89
C VAL A 33 -44.27 -4.11 30.76
N THR A 34 -44.28 -4.96 31.78
CA THR A 34 -45.22 -6.08 31.94
C THR A 34 -46.23 -5.74 33.03
N GLN A 35 -47.48 -6.18 32.83
CA GLN A 35 -48.61 -5.82 33.70
C GLN A 35 -48.88 -4.31 33.81
N GLY A 36 -48.50 -3.54 32.78
CA GLY A 36 -48.57 -2.07 32.79
C GLY A 36 -49.98 -1.49 32.61
N THR A 37 -51.01 -2.29 32.33
CA THR A 37 -52.36 -1.79 32.06
C THR A 37 -53.39 -2.54 32.90
N GLY A 38 -54.43 -1.84 33.36
CA GLY A 38 -55.53 -2.45 34.12
C GLY A 38 -56.53 -1.42 34.61
N THR A 39 -57.45 -1.85 35.48
CA THR A 39 -58.41 -0.97 36.16
C THR A 39 -58.16 -0.99 37.66
N VAL A 40 -58.12 0.18 38.29
CA VAL A 40 -57.87 0.29 39.72
C VAL A 40 -59.06 -0.27 40.49
N THR A 41 -58.85 -1.40 41.17
CA THR A 41 -59.81 -1.99 42.13
C THR A 41 -59.21 -2.14 43.52
N ALA A 42 -57.87 -2.09 43.61
CA ALA A 42 -57.06 -2.07 44.82
C ALA A 42 -55.69 -1.43 44.49
N ASN A 43 -54.77 -1.42 45.46
CA ASN A 43 -53.38 -1.01 45.22
C ASN A 43 -52.73 -1.95 44.18
N VAL A 44 -52.19 -1.36 43.11
CA VAL A 44 -51.47 -2.07 42.04
C VAL A 44 -49.98 -2.07 42.37
N SER A 45 -49.39 -3.25 42.57
CA SER A 45 -47.99 -3.42 42.98
C SER A 45 -47.21 -4.42 42.14
N ASP A 46 -47.77 -4.86 41.02
CA ASP A 46 -47.28 -5.95 40.16
C ASP A 46 -46.75 -5.48 38.79
N VAL A 47 -46.83 -4.18 38.51
CA VAL A 47 -46.23 -3.56 37.32
C VAL A 47 -44.71 -3.74 37.37
N GLN A 48 -44.16 -4.41 36.38
CA GLN A 48 -42.73 -4.67 36.28
C GLN A 48 -42.14 -3.98 35.05
N VAL A 49 -40.98 -3.35 35.22
CA VAL A 49 -40.20 -2.77 34.12
C VAL A 49 -38.90 -3.57 34.02
N ARG A 50 -38.68 -4.21 32.87
CA ARG A 50 -37.44 -4.93 32.59
C ARG A 50 -36.70 -4.21 31.48
N CYS A 51 -35.43 -3.87 31.72
CA CYS A 51 -34.54 -3.29 30.73
C CYS A 51 -33.47 -4.29 30.32
N GLU A 52 -33.22 -4.42 29.02
CA GLU A 52 -32.16 -5.23 28.45
C GLU A 52 -31.21 -4.35 27.62
N ASN A 53 -29.91 -4.65 27.68
CA ASN A 53 -28.93 -3.99 26.83
C ASN A 53 -29.14 -4.43 25.38
N LEU A 54 -29.20 -3.46 24.46
CA LEU A 54 -29.19 -3.74 23.04
C LEU A 54 -27.75 -4.01 22.60
N ALA A 55 -27.56 -4.98 21.70
CA ALA A 55 -26.26 -5.16 21.04
C ALA A 55 -25.88 -3.84 20.35
N ALA A 56 -24.66 -3.36 20.60
CA ALA A 56 -24.17 -2.17 19.94
C ALA A 56 -24.20 -2.39 18.42
N ALA A 57 -24.79 -1.44 17.68
CA ALA A 57 -24.72 -1.49 16.22
C ALA A 57 -23.24 -1.48 15.81
N THR A 58 -22.84 -2.48 15.04
CA THR A 58 -21.48 -2.60 14.50
C THR A 58 -21.48 -2.18 13.05
N PHE A 59 -20.43 -1.47 12.64
CA PHE A 59 -20.26 -0.97 11.29
C PHE A 59 -18.89 -1.36 10.76
N THR A 60 -18.80 -1.59 9.46
CA THR A 60 -17.54 -1.96 8.82
C THR A 60 -16.68 -0.74 8.51
N VAL A 61 -15.38 -0.97 8.43
CA VAL A 61 -14.40 0.01 7.95
C VAL A 61 -13.88 -0.46 6.61
N GLY A 62 -13.78 0.45 5.65
CA GLY A 62 -13.40 0.16 4.28
C GLY A 62 -13.05 1.44 3.51
N GLY A 63 -12.79 1.27 2.23
CA GLY A 63 -12.22 2.32 1.42
C GLY A 63 -11.96 1.90 -0.01
N SER A 64 -11.08 2.64 -0.68
CA SER A 64 -10.61 2.32 -2.03
C SER A 64 -9.09 2.30 -2.13
N VAL A 65 -8.57 1.45 -3.01
CA VAL A 65 -7.16 1.40 -3.39
C VAL A 65 -7.00 1.83 -4.85
N SER A 66 -6.00 2.66 -5.12
CA SER A 66 -5.61 3.09 -6.47
C SER A 66 -4.10 3.00 -6.68
N GLY A 67 -3.67 2.80 -7.94
CA GLY A 67 -2.26 2.70 -8.31
C GLY A 67 -1.54 1.42 -7.87
N LEU A 68 -2.27 0.43 -7.35
CA LEU A 68 -1.71 -0.84 -6.86
C LEU A 68 -1.29 -1.75 -8.02
N ALA A 69 -0.07 -2.27 -7.94
CA ALA A 69 0.55 -3.24 -8.82
C ALA A 69 1.25 -4.30 -7.94
N GLY A 70 0.45 -5.22 -7.41
CA GLY A 70 0.90 -6.26 -6.47
C GLY A 70 -0.10 -6.45 -5.33
N THR A 71 0.40 -6.93 -4.19
CA THR A 71 -0.40 -7.12 -2.98
C THR A 71 0.06 -6.17 -1.89
N VAL A 72 -0.88 -5.41 -1.32
CA VAL A 72 -0.68 -4.62 -0.10
C VAL A 72 -1.40 -5.32 1.05
N VAL A 73 -0.82 -5.32 2.24
CA VAL A 73 -1.51 -5.74 3.47
C VAL A 73 -1.84 -4.49 4.27
N LEU A 74 -3.12 -4.20 4.39
CA LEU A 74 -3.63 -3.15 5.27
C LEU A 74 -3.90 -3.74 6.65
N GLN A 75 -3.79 -2.93 7.70
CA GLN A 75 -4.09 -3.33 9.06
C GLN A 75 -4.94 -2.27 9.72
N ASN A 76 -6.06 -2.69 10.31
CA ASN A 76 -6.88 -1.83 11.16
C ASN A 76 -6.63 -2.16 12.63
N ASN A 77 -6.41 -1.11 13.44
CA ASN A 77 -6.27 -1.18 14.90
C ASN A 77 -5.25 -2.22 15.41
N GLY A 78 -4.19 -2.49 14.64
CA GLY A 78 -3.11 -3.38 15.05
C GLY A 78 -3.38 -4.89 14.94
N GLY A 79 -4.56 -5.33 14.46
CA GLY A 79 -4.92 -6.76 14.46
C GLY A 79 -5.84 -7.26 13.35
N ASP A 80 -6.61 -6.39 12.68
CA ASP A 80 -7.51 -6.79 11.59
C ASP A 80 -6.83 -6.57 10.24
N ASP A 81 -6.02 -7.55 9.84
CA ASP A 81 -5.23 -7.49 8.61
C ASP A 81 -6.06 -7.87 7.38
N LEU A 82 -5.90 -7.10 6.30
CA LEU A 82 -6.57 -7.32 5.02
C LEU A 82 -5.57 -7.28 3.88
N SER A 83 -5.45 -8.38 3.14
CA SER A 83 -4.66 -8.45 1.91
C SER A 83 -5.50 -7.96 0.72
N VAL A 84 -5.00 -6.94 0.01
CA VAL A 84 -5.64 -6.38 -1.19
C VAL A 84 -4.71 -6.57 -2.38
N ALA A 85 -5.21 -7.17 -3.46
CA ALA A 85 -4.42 -7.54 -4.65
C ALA A 85 -4.81 -6.80 -5.93
N SER A 86 -5.83 -5.94 -5.87
CA SER A 86 -6.31 -5.17 -7.02
C SER A 86 -6.79 -3.78 -6.59
N ASN A 87 -6.79 -2.85 -7.54
CA ASN A 87 -7.43 -1.56 -7.36
C ASN A 87 -8.96 -1.73 -7.16
N GLY A 88 -9.60 -0.78 -6.49
CA GLY A 88 -11.03 -0.80 -6.22
C GLY A 88 -11.36 -0.76 -4.72
N GLY A 89 -12.60 -1.11 -4.38
CA GLY A 89 -13.10 -1.07 -3.01
C GLY A 89 -12.52 -2.20 -2.13
N PHE A 90 -12.31 -1.91 -0.85
CA PHE A 90 -11.96 -2.90 0.17
C PHE A 90 -12.81 -2.69 1.43
N THR A 91 -12.97 -3.75 2.23
CA THR A 91 -13.68 -3.69 3.52
C THR A 91 -13.02 -4.68 4.48
N PHE A 92 -12.72 -4.22 5.68
CA PHE A 92 -12.18 -5.03 6.77
C PHE A 92 -13.21 -6.03 7.30
N GLY A 93 -12.75 -7.18 7.77
CA GLY A 93 -13.62 -8.26 8.24
C GLY A 93 -14.23 -7.99 9.61
N SER A 94 -13.53 -7.25 10.48
CA SER A 94 -14.00 -6.97 11.83
C SER A 94 -14.83 -5.68 11.86
N ALA A 95 -16.14 -5.82 12.12
CA ALA A 95 -17.01 -4.68 12.35
C ALA A 95 -16.75 -4.06 13.73
N LEU A 96 -16.78 -2.73 13.81
CA LEU A 96 -16.54 -1.96 15.02
C LEU A 96 -17.84 -1.37 15.55
N ALA A 97 -18.03 -1.34 16.86
CA ALA A 97 -19.20 -0.70 17.47
C ALA A 97 -19.24 0.80 17.15
N GLY A 98 -20.45 1.38 17.06
CA GLY A 98 -20.62 2.83 17.02
C GLY A 98 -19.92 3.50 18.20
N GLY A 99 -19.11 4.53 17.92
CA GLY A 99 -18.24 5.23 18.86
C GLY A 99 -16.82 4.67 18.98
N ALA A 100 -16.51 3.51 18.38
CA ALA A 100 -15.16 2.95 18.40
C ALA A 100 -14.22 3.67 17.42
N ALA A 101 -12.96 3.80 17.79
CA ALA A 101 -11.92 4.33 16.91
C ALA A 101 -11.44 3.29 15.90
N TYR A 102 -11.04 3.74 14.71
CA TYR A 102 -10.33 2.95 13.71
C TYR A 102 -9.00 3.63 13.36
N ALA A 103 -8.01 2.81 13.00
CA ALA A 103 -6.67 3.23 12.61
C ALA A 103 -6.13 2.25 11.56
N VAL A 104 -6.37 2.57 10.30
CA VAL A 104 -5.92 1.87 9.11
C VAL A 104 -4.52 2.32 8.74
N THR A 105 -3.61 1.37 8.65
CA THR A 105 -2.21 1.55 8.26
C THR A 105 -1.82 0.54 7.19
N VAL A 106 -0.73 0.79 6.47
CA VAL A 106 -0.10 -0.23 5.65
C VAL A 106 0.81 -1.07 6.54
N LYS A 107 0.48 -2.36 6.69
CA LYS A 107 1.31 -3.33 7.40
C LYS A 107 2.45 -3.84 6.51
N THR A 108 2.12 -4.19 5.27
CA THR A 108 3.09 -4.70 4.29
C THR A 108 2.92 -3.95 2.97
N GLN A 109 4.00 -3.28 2.54
CA GLN A 109 4.04 -2.63 1.23
C GLN A 109 4.13 -3.65 0.09
N PRO A 110 3.55 -3.37 -1.08
CA PRO A 110 3.78 -4.19 -2.27
C PRO A 110 5.24 -4.12 -2.69
N GLY A 111 5.75 -5.20 -3.29
CA GLY A 111 7.09 -5.22 -3.85
C GLY A 111 7.25 -4.15 -4.93
N GLY A 112 8.19 -3.22 -4.75
CA GLY A 112 8.46 -2.15 -5.73
C GLY A 112 7.45 -1.00 -5.74
N GLN A 113 6.54 -0.93 -4.75
CA GLN A 113 5.62 0.19 -4.57
C GLN A 113 5.62 0.71 -3.13
N THR A 114 5.17 1.94 -2.96
CA THR A 114 4.85 2.56 -1.68
C THR A 114 3.39 2.99 -1.72
N CYS A 115 2.59 2.43 -0.83
CA CYS A 115 1.22 2.84 -0.58
C CYS A 115 1.16 3.77 0.62
N ALA A 116 0.33 4.82 0.52
CA ALA A 116 0.01 5.75 1.59
C ALA A 116 -1.49 5.72 1.87
N VAL A 117 -1.86 5.83 3.14
CA VAL A 117 -3.26 5.88 3.58
C VAL A 117 -3.64 7.32 3.88
N ARG A 118 -4.76 7.77 3.33
CA ARG A 118 -5.45 9.02 3.67
C ARG A 118 -6.79 8.69 4.31
N ASN A 119 -7.21 9.52 5.27
CA ASN A 119 -8.38 9.27 6.10
C ASN A 119 -8.31 7.90 6.82
N GLY A 120 -7.09 7.46 7.16
CA GLY A 120 -6.86 6.16 7.78
C GLY A 120 -7.31 6.08 9.24
N SER A 121 -7.60 7.20 9.90
CA SER A 121 -8.00 7.23 11.30
C SER A 121 -9.30 8.00 11.52
N GLY A 122 -10.10 7.56 12.48
CA GLY A 122 -11.30 8.27 12.89
C GLY A 122 -12.14 7.45 13.87
N THR A 123 -13.40 7.86 14.04
CA THR A 123 -14.38 7.17 14.87
C THR A 123 -15.53 6.69 14.01
N VAL A 124 -15.95 5.45 14.23
CA VAL A 124 -17.15 4.90 13.61
C VAL A 124 -18.38 5.58 14.23
N ALA A 125 -19.19 6.24 13.41
CA ALA A 125 -20.41 6.90 13.87
C ALA A 125 -21.59 5.90 13.87
N SER A 126 -22.63 6.19 13.10
CA SER A 126 -23.83 5.35 12.96
C SER A 126 -23.96 4.71 11.58
N ALA A 127 -22.84 4.57 10.84
CA ALA A 127 -22.80 3.98 9.50
C ALA A 127 -21.42 3.39 9.19
N ASN A 128 -21.35 2.57 8.13
CA ASN A 128 -20.09 2.02 7.61
C ASN A 128 -19.16 3.15 7.15
N VAL A 129 -17.88 3.02 7.48
CA VAL A 129 -16.82 3.93 7.01
C VAL A 129 -16.31 3.42 5.68
N GLY A 130 -16.51 4.19 4.61
CA GLY A 130 -16.02 3.86 3.26
C GLY A 130 -15.04 4.90 2.68
N SER A 131 -14.56 5.83 3.51
CA SER A 131 -13.80 7.02 3.10
C SER A 131 -12.28 6.86 3.17
N VAL A 132 -11.78 5.68 3.57
CA VAL A 132 -10.34 5.42 3.62
C VAL A 132 -9.82 5.35 2.19
N GLU A 133 -8.78 6.11 1.90
CA GLU A 133 -8.18 6.16 0.56
C GLU A 133 -6.75 5.64 0.65
N VAL A 134 -6.43 4.64 -0.16
CA VAL A 134 -5.07 4.09 -0.27
C VAL A 134 -4.55 4.38 -1.66
N THR A 135 -3.47 5.16 -1.74
CA THR A 135 -2.82 5.47 -3.01
C THR A 135 -1.44 4.83 -3.03
N CYS A 136 -1.22 3.97 -4.01
CA CYS A 136 0.05 3.31 -4.25
C CYS A 136 0.77 3.93 -5.44
N ALA A 137 2.06 4.14 -5.29
CA ALA A 137 2.94 4.60 -6.35
C ALA A 137 4.19 3.72 -6.38
N THR A 138 4.76 3.50 -7.57
CA THR A 138 5.99 2.73 -7.71
C THR A 138 7.12 3.40 -6.96
N ALA A 139 7.79 2.64 -6.09
CA ALA A 139 8.85 3.14 -5.25
C ALA A 139 10.07 3.50 -6.11
N LEU A 140 10.49 4.76 -6.04
CA LEU A 140 11.66 5.28 -6.73
C LEU A 140 12.92 5.00 -5.90
N VAL A 141 13.31 3.73 -5.84
CA VAL A 141 14.59 3.32 -5.24
C VAL A 141 15.64 3.19 -6.33
N LEU A 142 16.71 3.98 -6.24
CA LEU A 142 17.84 3.87 -7.17
C LEU A 142 18.41 2.45 -7.15
N PRO A 143 18.64 1.83 -8.32
CA PRO A 143 19.26 0.52 -8.38
C PRO A 143 20.68 0.58 -7.81
N GLN A 144 21.08 -0.44 -7.05
CA GLN A 144 22.39 -0.56 -6.42
C GLN A 144 22.93 -1.98 -6.61
N GLY A 145 24.24 -2.15 -6.42
CA GLY A 145 24.91 -3.45 -6.52
C GLY A 145 25.36 -3.78 -7.93
N ASP A 146 25.53 -5.07 -8.19
CA ASP A 146 26.12 -5.60 -9.41
C ASP A 146 25.03 -6.02 -10.40
N TRP A 147 25.10 -5.49 -11.62
CA TRP A 147 24.12 -5.67 -12.68
C TRP A 147 24.81 -6.20 -13.93
N LYS A 148 24.44 -7.40 -14.38
CA LYS A 148 25.04 -8.07 -15.55
C LYS A 148 24.10 -8.02 -16.73
N GLN A 149 24.62 -7.63 -17.89
CA GLN A 149 23.84 -7.61 -19.12
C GLN A 149 23.39 -9.03 -19.48
N GLU A 150 22.15 -9.20 -19.93
CA GLU A 150 21.65 -10.53 -20.32
C GLU A 150 22.34 -11.06 -21.58
N ARG A 151 22.78 -10.15 -22.46
CA ARG A 151 23.53 -10.48 -23.67
C ARG A 151 24.92 -11.04 -23.32
N CYS A 152 25.11 -12.32 -23.62
CA CYS A 152 26.41 -12.97 -23.67
C CYS A 152 27.09 -12.69 -25.02
N SER A 153 28.33 -12.20 -25.01
CA SER A 153 29.08 -11.90 -26.24
C SER A 153 30.50 -12.45 -26.17
N PRO A 154 31.13 -12.82 -27.29
CA PRO A 154 32.51 -13.28 -27.29
C PRO A 154 33.45 -12.12 -26.97
N ILE A 155 34.42 -12.35 -26.08
CA ILE A 155 35.44 -11.35 -25.68
C ILE A 155 36.86 -11.76 -26.09
N GLY A 156 37.04 -13.00 -26.54
CA GLY A 156 38.31 -13.54 -27.01
C GLY A 156 38.16 -15.00 -27.43
N PRO A 157 39.24 -15.63 -27.93
CA PRO A 157 39.22 -17.04 -28.29
C PRO A 157 38.80 -17.92 -27.11
N GLY A 158 37.66 -18.60 -27.23
CA GLY A 158 37.12 -19.46 -26.16
C GLY A 158 36.62 -18.72 -24.91
N GLN A 159 36.52 -17.38 -24.94
CA GLN A 159 36.06 -16.58 -23.82
C GLN A 159 34.82 -15.77 -24.18
N TRP A 160 33.86 -15.79 -23.27
CA TRP A 160 32.60 -15.07 -23.37
C TRP A 160 32.45 -14.12 -22.20
N GLY A 161 31.69 -13.06 -22.38
CA GLY A 161 31.53 -12.01 -21.39
C GLY A 161 30.15 -11.41 -21.39
N ARG A 162 29.75 -10.93 -20.21
CA ARG A 162 28.60 -10.06 -20.01
C ARG A 162 29.09 -8.75 -19.41
N THR A 163 28.66 -7.63 -19.97
CA THR A 163 28.94 -6.30 -19.41
C THR A 163 28.41 -6.25 -17.98
N LEU A 164 29.23 -5.75 -17.05
CA LEU A 164 28.91 -5.62 -15.64
C LEU A 164 28.89 -4.14 -15.26
N TRP A 165 27.84 -3.73 -14.57
CA TRP A 165 27.72 -2.42 -13.94
C TRP A 165 27.69 -2.61 -12.43
N ARG A 166 28.59 -1.96 -11.72
CA ARG A 166 28.56 -1.86 -10.26
C ARG A 166 28.05 -0.48 -9.89
N ILE A 167 26.83 -0.42 -9.37
CA ILE A 167 26.16 0.84 -9.05
C ILE A 167 26.23 1.09 -7.55
N ALA A 168 26.84 2.22 -7.16
CA ALA A 168 26.87 2.69 -5.79
C ALA A 168 26.07 3.98 -5.67
N LYS A 169 25.05 3.97 -4.80
CA LYS A 169 24.25 5.16 -4.49
C LYS A 169 25.10 6.14 -3.66
N GLN A 170 25.09 7.41 -4.05
CA GLN A 170 25.75 8.50 -3.32
C GLN A 170 24.70 9.36 -2.60
N SER A 171 23.56 9.62 -3.27
CA SER A 171 22.38 10.29 -2.72
C SER A 171 21.12 9.82 -3.48
N GLU A 172 19.94 10.36 -3.19
CA GLU A 172 18.72 10.05 -3.96
C GLU A 172 18.77 10.50 -5.43
N THR A 173 19.64 11.46 -5.75
CA THR A 173 19.78 12.04 -7.10
C THR A 173 21.15 11.76 -7.72
N ARG A 174 22.01 10.97 -7.07
CA ARG A 174 23.37 10.73 -7.56
C ARG A 174 23.82 9.29 -7.32
N ALA A 175 24.40 8.69 -8.36
CA ALA A 175 25.02 7.38 -8.30
C ALA A 175 26.36 7.37 -9.04
N THR A 176 27.28 6.51 -8.60
CA THR A 176 28.54 6.23 -9.30
C THR A 176 28.49 4.83 -9.91
N VAL A 177 29.09 4.66 -11.07
CA VAL A 177 29.11 3.38 -11.78
C VAL A 177 30.55 2.93 -12.00
N GLY A 178 30.84 1.68 -11.65
CA GLY A 178 32.02 0.95 -12.12
C GLY A 178 31.63 0.06 -13.30
N LEU A 179 32.39 0.14 -14.41
CA LEU A 179 32.19 -0.72 -15.57
C LEU A 179 33.19 -1.88 -15.54
N GLY A 180 32.69 -3.08 -15.79
CA GLY A 180 33.50 -4.29 -15.87
C GLY A 180 32.90 -5.32 -16.81
N VAL A 181 33.48 -6.52 -16.82
CA VAL A 181 33.02 -7.67 -17.59
C VAL A 181 33.03 -8.89 -16.69
N ALA A 182 31.89 -9.57 -16.57
CA ALA A 182 31.83 -10.91 -16.00
C ALA A 182 32.21 -11.91 -17.10
N THR A 183 33.26 -12.71 -16.89
CA THR A 183 33.77 -13.65 -17.90
C THR A 183 33.17 -15.05 -17.73
N TYR A 184 33.16 -15.80 -18.83
CA TYR A 184 32.58 -17.14 -18.93
C TYR A 184 33.37 -17.98 -19.94
N THR A 185 33.37 -19.29 -19.75
CA THR A 185 34.07 -20.25 -20.63
C THR A 185 33.15 -20.89 -21.68
N ASP A 186 31.86 -20.55 -21.69
CA ASP A 186 30.86 -21.09 -22.62
C ASP A 186 30.01 -19.98 -23.26
N ALA A 187 29.47 -20.28 -24.44
CA ALA A 187 28.68 -19.34 -25.23
C ALA A 187 27.33 -18.97 -24.62
N ASN A 188 26.84 -19.73 -23.64
CA ASN A 188 25.60 -19.44 -22.93
C ASN A 188 25.83 -18.60 -21.66
N CYS A 189 27.10 -18.33 -21.33
CA CYS A 189 27.52 -17.66 -20.11
C CYS A 189 26.94 -18.35 -18.85
N THR A 190 27.17 -19.66 -18.72
CA THR A 190 26.71 -20.50 -17.60
C THR A 190 27.86 -20.94 -16.68
N ALA A 191 29.05 -21.17 -17.23
CA ALA A 191 30.27 -21.51 -16.51
C ALA A 191 31.02 -20.22 -16.16
N ALA A 192 30.79 -19.72 -14.94
CA ALA A 192 31.31 -18.44 -14.48
C ALA A 192 32.85 -18.46 -14.32
N GLY A 193 33.49 -17.41 -14.84
CA GLY A 193 34.88 -17.07 -14.62
C GLY A 193 35.03 -15.80 -13.75
N PRO A 194 36.25 -15.23 -13.67
CA PRO A 194 36.50 -14.02 -12.89
C PRO A 194 35.77 -12.78 -13.45
N ILE A 195 35.56 -11.79 -12.58
CA ILE A 195 35.13 -10.46 -12.98
C ILE A 195 36.38 -9.62 -13.28
N ILE A 196 36.38 -8.94 -14.43
CA ILE A 196 37.44 -8.03 -14.85
C ILE A 196 36.91 -6.60 -14.74
N GLY A 197 37.61 -5.73 -14.00
CA GLY A 197 37.20 -4.33 -13.81
C GLY A 197 36.01 -4.15 -12.84
N GLY A 198 35.33 -3.02 -12.96
CA GLY A 198 34.17 -2.68 -12.12
C GLY A 198 34.52 -2.30 -10.67
N GLN A 199 35.79 -2.07 -10.36
CA GLN A 199 36.25 -1.64 -9.04
C GLN A 199 36.35 -0.10 -9.05
N GLY A 200 35.47 0.59 -8.32
CA GLY A 200 35.48 2.06 -8.26
C GLY A 200 34.45 2.74 -9.18
N SER A 201 34.71 4.00 -9.53
CA SER A 201 33.80 4.87 -10.29
C SER A 201 34.26 5.08 -11.74
N ASP A 202 34.96 4.11 -12.31
CA ASP A 202 35.59 4.20 -13.63
C ASP A 202 34.58 4.34 -14.78
N GLY A 203 33.33 3.96 -14.53
CA GLY A 203 32.20 4.21 -15.43
C GLY A 203 31.66 5.63 -15.35
N GLY A 204 32.06 6.43 -14.37
CA GLY A 204 31.60 7.80 -14.17
C GLY A 204 30.46 7.96 -13.17
N THR A 205 29.83 9.13 -13.22
CA THR A 205 28.78 9.57 -12.28
C THR A 205 27.48 9.84 -13.03
N PHE A 206 26.36 9.37 -12.48
CA PHE A 206 25.02 9.72 -12.89
C PHE A 206 24.43 10.77 -11.94
N ASN A 207 23.90 11.85 -12.52
CA ASN A 207 23.12 12.86 -11.79
C ASN A 207 21.69 12.83 -12.35
N PHE A 208 20.74 12.45 -11.51
CA PHE A 208 19.33 12.35 -11.85
C PHE A 208 18.60 13.67 -11.56
N ASP A 209 17.86 14.16 -12.55
CA ASP A 209 17.08 15.41 -12.45
C ASP A 209 15.57 15.19 -12.50
N ARG A 210 15.13 14.04 -13.03
CA ARG A 210 13.71 13.73 -13.15
C ARG A 210 13.49 12.24 -12.91
N THR A 211 12.39 11.92 -12.26
CA THR A 211 11.90 10.56 -12.10
C THR A 211 10.47 10.46 -12.62
N ALA A 212 10.12 9.31 -13.18
CA ALA A 212 8.75 9.01 -13.57
C ALA A 212 8.49 7.52 -13.37
N SER A 213 7.24 7.11 -13.23
CA SER A 213 6.91 5.70 -13.03
C SER A 213 5.59 5.32 -13.70
N THR A 214 5.47 4.04 -14.00
CA THR A 214 4.21 3.35 -14.32
C THR A 214 3.96 2.32 -13.23
N ALA A 215 2.83 1.59 -13.31
CA ALA A 215 2.54 0.48 -12.41
C ALA A 215 3.65 -0.59 -12.36
N THR A 216 4.47 -0.74 -13.40
CA THR A 216 5.48 -1.82 -13.47
C THR A 216 6.92 -1.36 -13.63
N LEU A 217 7.15 -0.05 -13.82
CA LEU A 217 8.47 0.49 -14.14
C LEU A 217 8.75 1.80 -13.40
N SER A 218 9.99 1.94 -12.93
CA SER A 218 10.57 3.20 -12.45
C SER A 218 11.60 3.70 -13.45
N ALA A 219 11.50 4.98 -13.84
CA ALA A 219 12.40 5.65 -14.76
C ALA A 219 13.16 6.78 -14.05
N TYR A 220 14.48 6.79 -14.16
CA TYR A 220 15.36 7.83 -13.63
C TYR A 220 16.09 8.51 -14.79
N PHE A 221 15.76 9.77 -15.04
CA PHE A 221 16.33 10.58 -16.11
C PHE A 221 17.48 11.40 -15.53
N GLY A 222 18.57 11.47 -16.27
CA GLY A 222 19.74 12.19 -15.80
C GLY A 222 20.83 12.38 -16.83
N SER A 223 21.91 13.01 -16.39
CA SER A 223 23.16 13.10 -17.12
C SER A 223 24.16 12.07 -16.61
N TRP A 224 24.80 11.38 -17.53
CA TRP A 224 25.91 10.50 -17.27
C TRP A 224 27.22 11.19 -17.64
N ALA A 225 27.97 11.59 -16.62
CA ALA A 225 29.31 12.16 -16.77
C ALA A 225 30.34 11.03 -16.69
N GLN A 226 30.95 10.70 -17.83
CA GLN A 226 32.00 9.68 -17.92
C GLN A 226 33.35 10.24 -17.46
N ILE A 227 34.27 9.37 -17.04
CA ILE A 227 35.62 9.76 -16.62
C ILE A 227 36.43 10.42 -17.75
N THR A 228 36.03 10.21 -19.01
CA THR A 228 36.61 10.84 -20.20
C THR A 228 36.21 12.30 -20.38
N GLY A 229 35.32 12.83 -19.54
CA GLY A 229 34.76 14.18 -19.65
C GLY A 229 33.54 14.28 -20.57
N LEU A 230 33.17 13.19 -21.26
CA LEU A 230 31.94 13.13 -22.04
C LEU A 230 30.71 13.05 -21.14
N THR A 231 29.68 13.80 -21.50
CA THR A 231 28.38 13.76 -20.81
C THR A 231 27.28 13.37 -21.79
N SER A 232 26.47 12.37 -21.46
CA SER A 232 25.30 11.95 -22.24
C SER A 232 24.03 12.01 -21.41
N ARG A 233 22.88 12.24 -22.06
CA ARG A 233 21.56 12.07 -21.43
C ARG A 233 21.22 10.59 -21.42
N THR A 234 20.69 10.11 -20.30
CA THR A 234 20.40 8.69 -20.12
C THR A 234 19.19 8.51 -19.22
N VAL A 235 18.39 7.48 -19.51
CA VAL A 235 17.29 7.03 -18.65
C VAL A 235 17.60 5.64 -18.13
N TRP A 236 17.59 5.48 -16.81
CA TRP A 236 17.59 4.17 -16.17
C TRP A 236 16.15 3.71 -15.98
N ALA A 237 15.79 2.59 -16.59
CA ALA A 237 14.47 2.00 -16.48
C ALA A 237 14.55 0.70 -15.69
N ARG A 238 13.97 0.67 -14.48
CA ARG A 238 13.87 -0.51 -13.62
C ARG A 238 12.49 -1.13 -13.80
N LYS A 239 12.43 -2.35 -14.34
CA LYS A 239 11.18 -3.12 -14.55
C LYS A 239 11.33 -4.53 -14.02
N GLY A 240 10.68 -4.81 -12.89
CA GLY A 240 10.87 -6.06 -12.17
C GLY A 240 12.35 -6.28 -11.79
N GLN A 241 12.95 -7.35 -12.31
CA GLN A 241 14.35 -7.71 -12.14
C GLN A 241 15.32 -7.05 -13.12
N TYR A 242 14.80 -6.33 -14.12
CA TYR A 242 15.62 -5.74 -15.19
C TYR A 242 15.96 -4.28 -14.90
N LEU A 243 17.20 -3.92 -15.20
CA LEU A 243 17.67 -2.55 -15.32
C LEU A 243 18.07 -2.30 -16.78
N CYS A 244 17.36 -1.42 -17.47
CA CYS A 244 17.69 -1.01 -18.82
C CYS A 244 18.30 0.39 -18.80
N VAL A 245 19.46 0.54 -19.44
CA VAL A 245 20.13 1.85 -19.60
C VAL A 245 19.84 2.33 -21.02
N LEU A 246 18.98 3.33 -21.15
CA LEU A 246 18.49 3.84 -22.42
C LEU A 246 19.14 5.19 -22.73
N GLY A 247 19.67 5.35 -23.94
CA GLY A 247 20.17 6.64 -24.40
C GLY A 247 19.04 7.66 -24.54
N ASP A 248 19.28 8.89 -24.12
CA ASP A 248 18.32 9.99 -24.20
C ASP A 248 19.00 11.23 -24.82
N GLN A 249 18.23 12.29 -25.04
CA GLN A 249 18.70 13.56 -25.59
C GLN A 249 18.13 14.75 -24.78
N ASN A 250 18.51 15.96 -25.16
CA ASN A 250 17.89 17.18 -24.66
C ASN A 250 17.40 18.01 -25.86
N PRO A 251 16.07 18.12 -26.12
CA PRO A 251 14.96 17.61 -25.31
C PRO A 251 14.86 16.07 -25.29
N SER A 252 14.22 15.53 -24.24
CA SER A 252 14.13 14.07 -24.03
C SER A 252 13.35 13.37 -25.14
N LEU A 253 13.88 12.23 -25.60
CA LEU A 253 13.20 11.32 -26.52
C LEU A 253 12.02 10.60 -25.84
N PHE A 254 11.98 10.62 -24.50
CA PHE A 254 10.97 9.94 -23.70
C PHE A 254 10.06 10.96 -22.98
N PRO A 255 8.94 11.38 -23.60
CA PRO A 255 8.07 12.38 -23.00
C PRO A 255 7.38 11.88 -21.71
N SER A 256 7.16 10.57 -21.57
CA SER A 256 6.44 9.95 -20.46
C SER A 256 7.10 8.65 -19.97
N ALA A 257 6.76 8.20 -18.76
CA ALA A 257 7.18 6.90 -18.24
C ALA A 257 6.69 5.72 -19.11
N ALA A 258 5.52 5.85 -19.74
CA ALA A 258 5.01 4.84 -20.67
C ALA A 258 5.88 4.72 -21.93
N ALA A 259 6.43 5.83 -22.44
CA ALA A 259 7.38 5.79 -23.56
C ALA A 259 8.69 5.09 -23.17
N VAL A 260 9.19 5.36 -21.96
CA VAL A 260 10.34 4.62 -21.38
C VAL A 260 10.02 3.14 -21.27
N GLU A 261 8.83 2.78 -20.79
CA GLU A 261 8.43 1.39 -20.63
C GLU A 261 8.36 0.62 -21.94
N THR A 262 7.83 1.22 -23.01
CA THR A 262 7.84 0.61 -24.35
C THR A 262 9.27 0.33 -24.83
N SER A 263 10.20 1.27 -24.64
CA SER A 263 11.60 1.10 -25.03
C SER A 263 12.33 0.05 -24.16
N ALA A 264 12.03 0.02 -22.87
CA ALA A 264 12.54 -1.00 -21.96
C ALA A 264 12.06 -2.41 -22.36
N ASN A 265 10.80 -2.58 -22.76
CA ASN A 265 10.28 -3.88 -23.24
C ASN A 265 11.06 -4.40 -24.46
N VAL A 266 11.35 -3.53 -25.43
CA VAL A 266 12.17 -3.88 -26.60
C VAL A 266 13.60 -4.25 -26.16
N SER A 267 14.18 -3.49 -25.23
CA SER A 267 15.53 -3.75 -24.71
C SER A 267 15.63 -5.08 -23.96
N ILE A 268 14.59 -5.45 -23.20
CA ILE A 268 14.49 -6.76 -22.51
C ILE A 268 14.43 -7.88 -23.55
N GLN A 269 13.57 -7.78 -24.57
CA GLN A 269 13.47 -8.78 -25.64
C GLN A 269 14.80 -8.99 -26.37
N ASN A 270 15.58 -7.92 -26.54
CA ASN A 270 16.88 -7.94 -27.18
C ASN A 270 18.04 -8.29 -26.22
N LYS A 271 17.76 -8.68 -24.97
CA LYS A 271 18.76 -8.99 -23.93
C LYS A 271 19.75 -7.84 -23.66
N ALA A 272 19.35 -6.61 -23.97
CA ALA A 272 20.20 -5.43 -23.83
C ALA A 272 20.20 -4.90 -22.38
N CYS A 273 19.20 -5.28 -21.58
CA CYS A 273 19.09 -4.89 -20.18
C CYS A 273 19.97 -5.78 -19.28
N TYR A 274 20.09 -5.33 -18.03
CA TYR A 274 20.90 -5.96 -17.00
C TYR A 274 20.00 -6.61 -15.96
N THR A 275 20.48 -7.69 -15.37
CA THR A 275 19.86 -8.39 -14.23
C THR A 275 20.79 -8.33 -13.04
N GLN A 276 20.22 -8.27 -11.84
CA GLN A 276 21.00 -8.19 -10.61
C GLN A 276 21.72 -9.52 -10.37
N ASN A 277 23.01 -9.43 -10.03
CA ASN A 277 23.87 -10.57 -9.68
C ASN A 277 23.93 -10.81 -8.18
#